data_AF-A0A962TK29-F1
#
_entry.id   AF-A0A962TK29-F1
#
_cell.length_a   1.000
_cell.length_b   1.000
_cell.length_c   1.000
_cell.angle_alpha   90.00
_cell.angle_beta   90.00
_cell.angle_gamma   90.00
#
_symmetry.space_group_name_H-M   'P 1'
#
loop_
_entity.id
_entity.type
_entity.pdbx_description
1 polymer ?
#
loop_
_entity_poly.entity_id
_entity_poly.type
_entity_poly.pdbx_seq_one_letter_code
_entity_poly.pdbx_strand_id
1 'polypeptide(L)'
;MSVFKLERLYIRKTIGRYCGFTLVELLLVLVIVFILSTIALYRYNEYIDRKNIAQAKLDILFIEFEIDNFYAVGFSYPESLSELPKTIPLLDPWGSPYQYLNITTTKSKGKVRKDHNLVPLNSDYDLYSLGKDKQSVSPLTAKASKDDIIRANNGDFVGLALEY
;
A
#
# COMPACT_ATOMS: atom_id res chain seq x y z
N MET A 1 -39.89 -75.35 -49.51
CA MET A 1 -38.91 -75.25 -48.42
C MET A 1 -38.31 -73.85 -48.48
N SER A 2 -38.74 -72.95 -47.60
CA SER A 2 -38.44 -71.51 -47.63
C SER A 2 -37.01 -71.23 -47.12
N VAL A 3 -36.21 -70.49 -47.89
CA VAL A 3 -34.85 -70.07 -47.51
C VAL A 3 -34.96 -68.79 -46.67
N PHE A 4 -34.66 -68.90 -45.37
CA PHE A 4 -34.61 -67.77 -44.45
C PHE A 4 -33.45 -66.82 -44.83
N LYS A 5 -33.80 -65.61 -45.26
CA LYS A 5 -32.87 -64.50 -45.53
C LYS A 5 -32.50 -63.83 -44.20
N LEU A 6 -31.31 -64.09 -43.68
CA LEU A 6 -30.75 -63.39 -42.52
C LEU A 6 -30.10 -62.08 -42.97
N GLU A 7 -30.81 -60.96 -42.84
CA GLU A 7 -30.20 -59.64 -43.00
C GLU A 7 -29.40 -59.30 -41.73
N ARG A 8 -28.07 -59.27 -41.83
CA ARG A 8 -27.21 -58.71 -40.78
C ARG A 8 -27.44 -57.20 -40.72
N LEU A 9 -28.05 -56.73 -39.63
CA LEU A 9 -28.09 -55.32 -39.28
C LEU A 9 -26.66 -54.82 -39.02
N TYR A 10 -26.11 -54.00 -39.91
CA TYR A 10 -24.80 -53.38 -39.74
C TYR A 10 -24.97 -52.12 -38.87
N ILE A 11 -24.68 -52.22 -37.58
CA ILE A 11 -24.66 -51.06 -36.68
C ILE A 11 -23.47 -50.16 -37.08
N ARG A 12 -23.75 -49.04 -37.75
CA ARG A 12 -22.76 -47.97 -37.97
C ARG A 12 -22.45 -47.30 -36.64
N LYS A 13 -21.31 -47.64 -36.03
CA LYS A 13 -20.74 -46.88 -34.91
C LYS A 13 -20.23 -45.55 -35.45
N THR A 14 -20.97 -44.46 -35.24
CA THR A 14 -20.46 -43.10 -35.49
C THR A 14 -19.35 -42.82 -34.47
N ILE A 15 -18.11 -42.98 -34.90
CA ILE A 15 -16.94 -42.56 -34.12
C ILE A 15 -16.99 -41.03 -34.09
N GLY A 16 -17.39 -40.46 -32.96
CA GLY A 16 -17.26 -39.02 -32.72
C GLY A 16 -15.80 -38.63 -32.90
N ARG A 17 -15.54 -37.67 -33.78
CA ARG A 17 -14.18 -37.18 -34.05
C ARG A 17 -13.73 -36.42 -32.79
N TYR A 18 -12.82 -37.00 -32.03
CA TYR A 18 -12.12 -36.26 -30.98
C TYR A 18 -11.26 -35.19 -31.66
N CYS A 19 -11.66 -33.92 -31.56
CA CYS A 19 -10.76 -32.81 -31.85
C CYS A 19 -9.77 -32.71 -30.68
N GLY A 20 -8.52 -33.12 -30.90
CA GLY A 20 -7.44 -32.94 -29.94
C GLY A 20 -6.85 -31.52 -30.04
N PHE A 21 -6.40 -30.99 -28.90
CA PHE A 21 -5.61 -29.76 -28.84
C PHE A 21 -4.28 -29.94 -29.59
N THR A 22 -3.85 -28.89 -30.31
CA THR A 22 -2.53 -28.90 -30.96
C THR A 22 -1.47 -28.33 -30.01
N LEU A 23 -0.20 -28.70 -30.22
CA LEU A 23 0.93 -28.12 -29.47
C LEU A 23 1.00 -26.60 -29.67
N VAL A 24 0.68 -26.13 -30.88
CA VAL A 24 0.64 -24.69 -31.22
C VAL A 24 -0.43 -23.96 -30.41
N GLU A 25 -1.59 -24.58 -30.20
CA GLU A 25 -2.68 -23.99 -29.42
C GLU A 25 -2.30 -23.84 -27.93
N LEU A 26 -1.62 -24.84 -27.36
CA LEU A 26 -1.08 -24.73 -26.00
C LEU A 26 -0.04 -23.61 -25.89
N LEU A 27 0.87 -23.50 -26.88
CA LEU A 27 1.87 -22.42 -26.92
C LEU A 27 1.21 -21.05 -27.00
N LEU A 28 0.17 -20.89 -27.83
CA LEU A 28 -0.57 -19.64 -27.96
C LEU A 28 -1.25 -19.25 -26.64
N VAL A 29 -1.88 -20.21 -25.96
CA VAL A 29 -2.52 -19.98 -24.66
C VAL A 29 -1.49 -19.51 -23.62
N LEU A 30 -0.33 -20.17 -23.55
CA LEU A 30 0.74 -19.79 -22.62
C LEU A 30 1.23 -18.36 -22.88
N VAL A 31 1.44 -17.99 -24.16
CA VAL A 31 1.84 -16.63 -24.54
C VAL A 31 0.82 -15.60 -24.04
N ILE A 32 -0.48 -15.85 -24.25
CA ILE A 32 -1.55 -14.96 -23.79
C ILE A 32 -1.53 -14.86 -22.25
N VAL A 33 -1.39 -15.98 -21.54
CA VAL A 33 -1.34 -16.01 -20.07
C VAL A 33 -0.14 -15.21 -19.54
N PHE A 34 1.04 -15.32 -20.15
CA PHE A 34 2.21 -14.55 -19.73
C PHE A 34 1.99 -13.04 -19.92
N ILE A 35 1.47 -12.63 -21.07
CA ILE A 35 1.18 -11.22 -21.35
C ILE A 35 0.18 -10.68 -20.31
N LEU A 36 -0.94 -11.37 -20.08
CA LEU A 36 -1.95 -10.94 -19.10
C LEU A 36 -1.39 -10.91 -17.67
N SER A 37 -0.56 -11.89 -17.29
CA SER A 37 0.03 -11.96 -15.96
C SER A 37 0.95 -10.78 -15.66
N THR A 38 1.76 -10.34 -16.64
CA THR A 38 2.64 -9.17 -16.44
C THR A 38 1.86 -7.89 -16.19
N ILE A 39 0.77 -7.65 -16.94
CA ILE A 39 -0.11 -6.50 -16.75
C ILE A 39 -0.81 -6.57 -15.39
N ALA A 40 -1.29 -7.75 -15.02
CA ALA A 40 -1.98 -7.97 -13.75
C ALA A 40 -1.09 -7.63 -12.54
N LEU A 41 0.18 -8.05 -12.56
CA LEU A 41 1.13 -7.75 -11.48
C LEU A 41 1.38 -6.25 -11.31
N TYR A 42 1.59 -5.52 -12.40
CA TYR A 42 1.81 -4.07 -12.34
C TYR A 42 0.59 -3.35 -11.75
N ARG A 43 -0.61 -3.69 -12.22
CA ARG A 43 -1.86 -3.12 -11.71
C ARG A 43 -2.12 -3.41 -10.24
N TYR A 44 -1.79 -4.63 -9.81
CA TYR A 44 -1.95 -5.04 -8.42
C TYR A 44 -1.03 -4.25 -7.49
N ASN A 45 0.22 -4.02 -7.89
CA ASN A 45 1.17 -3.23 -7.09
C ASN A 45 0.69 -1.78 -6.90
N GLU A 46 0.22 -1.12 -7.95
CA GLU A 46 -0.34 0.24 -7.83
C GLU A 46 -1.57 0.28 -6.91
N TYR A 47 -2.40 -0.76 -6.93
CA TYR A 47 -3.56 -0.86 -6.05
C TYR A 47 -3.15 -0.99 -4.58
N ILE A 48 -2.19 -1.87 -4.27
CA ILE A 48 -1.67 -2.04 -2.91
C ILE A 48 -1.00 -0.76 -2.42
N ASP A 49 -0.22 -0.08 -3.27
CA ASP A 49 0.43 1.17 -2.91
C ASP A 49 -0.61 2.25 -2.51
N ARG A 50 -1.65 2.46 -3.32
CA ARG A 50 -2.74 3.39 -2.98
C ARG A 50 -3.46 3.01 -1.70
N LYS A 51 -3.73 1.72 -1.49
CA LYS A 51 -4.36 1.21 -0.27
C LYS A 51 -3.51 1.50 0.96
N ASN A 52 -2.21 1.25 0.87
CA ASN A 52 -1.26 1.47 1.95
C ASN A 52 -1.12 2.96 2.26
N ILE A 53 -1.01 3.82 1.25
CA ILE A 53 -1.02 5.28 1.43
C ILE A 53 -2.29 5.73 2.15
N ALA A 54 -3.47 5.26 1.72
CA ALA A 54 -4.73 5.61 2.35
C ALA A 54 -4.81 5.16 3.82
N GLN A 55 -4.34 3.94 4.12
CA GLN A 55 -4.27 3.43 5.49
C GLN A 55 -3.34 4.28 6.36
N ALA A 56 -2.15 4.62 5.86
CA ALA A 56 -1.19 5.44 6.60
C ALA A 56 -1.72 6.84 6.92
N LYS A 57 -2.48 7.45 6.00
CA LYS A 57 -3.17 8.73 6.25
C LYS A 57 -4.18 8.59 7.40
N LEU A 58 -4.98 7.51 7.42
CA LEU A 58 -5.94 7.24 8.49
C LEU A 58 -5.27 6.98 9.84
N ASP A 59 -4.18 6.22 9.84
CA ASP A 59 -3.40 5.92 11.04
C ASP A 59 -2.83 7.21 11.65
N ILE A 60 -2.27 8.11 10.83
CA ILE A 60 -1.75 9.41 11.28
C ILE A 60 -2.86 10.24 11.93
N LEU A 61 -4.04 10.33 11.29
CA LEU A 61 -5.19 11.05 11.85
C LEU A 61 -5.65 10.45 13.20
N PHE A 62 -5.60 9.13 13.33
CA PHE A 62 -5.95 8.46 14.58
C PHE A 62 -4.91 8.69 15.68
N ILE A 63 -3.62 8.67 15.35
CA ILE A 63 -2.54 8.99 16.30
C ILE A 63 -2.64 10.45 16.74
N GLU A 64 -2.88 11.38 15.82
CA GLU A 64 -3.11 12.81 16.10
C GLU A 64 -4.26 13.00 17.10
N PHE A 65 -5.40 12.34 16.88
CA PHE A 65 -6.52 12.37 17.82
C PHE A 65 -6.13 11.94 19.25
N GLU A 66 -5.33 10.88 19.39
CA GLU A 66 -4.85 10.44 20.70
C GLU A 66 -3.83 11.39 21.32
N ILE A 67 -2.99 12.04 20.51
CA ILE A 67 -2.08 13.11 20.97
C ILE A 67 -2.88 14.31 21.49
N ASP A 68 -3.94 14.70 20.79
CA ASP A 68 -4.81 15.81 21.20
C ASP A 68 -5.53 15.50 22.50
N ASN A 69 -6.02 14.27 22.68
CA ASN A 69 -6.59 13.81 23.95
C ASN A 69 -5.56 13.87 25.10
N PHE A 70 -4.31 13.46 24.83
CA PHE A 70 -3.23 13.53 25.80
C PHE A 70 -2.94 14.99 26.20
N TYR A 71 -2.85 15.88 25.20
CA TYR A 71 -2.63 17.31 25.42
C TYR A 71 -3.78 17.97 26.20
N ALA A 72 -5.03 17.60 25.92
CA ALA A 72 -6.21 18.14 26.60
C ALA A 72 -6.20 17.89 28.12
N VAL A 73 -5.53 16.84 28.58
CA VAL A 73 -5.40 16.49 30.00
C VAL A 73 -4.11 17.03 30.61
N GLY A 74 -2.99 16.85 29.91
CA GLY A 74 -1.65 17.13 30.44
C GLY A 74 -1.07 18.51 30.08
N PHE A 75 -1.75 19.28 29.21
CA PHE A 75 -1.27 20.54 28.64
C PHE A 75 0.17 20.46 28.08
N SER A 76 0.56 19.27 27.62
CA SER A 76 1.87 18.98 27.06
C SER A 76 1.72 17.85 26.05
N TYR A 77 2.51 17.92 24.98
CA TYR A 77 2.59 16.82 24.01
C TYR A 77 3.44 15.68 24.59
N PRO A 78 3.15 14.42 24.24
CA PRO A 78 3.95 13.29 24.71
C PRO A 78 5.40 13.43 24.25
N GLU A 79 6.37 12.89 24.98
CA GLU A 79 7.77 12.82 24.52
C GLU A 79 7.96 11.67 23.51
N SER A 80 7.09 10.67 23.59
CA SER A 80 7.14 9.47 22.76
C SER A 80 5.74 8.90 22.48
N LEU A 81 5.55 8.24 21.33
CA LEU A 81 4.29 7.53 21.03
C LEU A 81 3.99 6.41 22.04
N SER A 82 4.97 5.93 22.81
CA SER A 82 4.77 4.94 23.86
C SER A 82 3.98 5.44 25.07
N GLU A 83 3.81 6.75 25.23
CA GLU A 83 2.98 7.35 26.30
C GLU A 83 1.48 7.33 25.96
N LEU A 84 1.14 7.11 24.70
CA LEU A 84 -0.24 7.03 24.22
C LEU A 84 -0.86 5.65 24.50
N PRO A 85 -2.20 5.53 24.45
CA PRO A 85 -2.87 4.23 24.62
C PRO A 85 -2.34 3.18 23.63
N LYS A 86 -2.23 1.93 24.08
CA LYS A 86 -1.73 0.80 23.26
C LYS A 86 -2.60 0.45 22.05
N THR A 87 -3.71 1.15 21.85
CA THR A 87 -4.63 1.00 20.72
C THR A 87 -4.13 1.70 19.47
N ILE A 88 -3.15 2.61 19.56
CA ILE A 88 -2.59 3.27 18.38
C ILE A 88 -1.83 2.29 17.47
N PRO A 89 -1.88 2.48 16.15
CA PRO A 89 -1.02 1.73 15.22
C PRO A 89 0.43 2.15 15.45
N LEU A 90 1.29 1.17 15.76
CA LEU A 90 2.73 1.42 15.95
C LEU A 90 3.52 1.31 14.65
N LEU A 91 3.03 0.49 13.71
CA LEU A 91 3.68 0.22 12.44
C LEU A 91 2.81 0.73 11.30
N ASP A 92 3.45 1.32 10.30
CA ASP A 92 2.82 1.70 9.05
C ASP A 92 2.56 0.46 8.15
N PRO A 93 1.82 0.63 7.05
CA PRO A 93 1.48 -0.47 6.14
C PRO A 93 2.68 -1.14 5.45
N TRP A 94 3.86 -0.54 5.50
CA TRP A 94 5.11 -1.12 4.98
C TRP A 94 5.97 -1.78 6.08
N GLY A 95 5.49 -1.75 7.33
CA GLY A 95 6.08 -2.40 8.50
C GLY A 95 7.16 -1.57 9.18
N SER A 96 7.24 -0.27 8.90
CA SER A 96 8.13 0.65 9.61
C SER A 96 7.38 1.33 10.76
N PRO A 97 8.04 1.67 11.89
CA PRO A 97 7.36 2.39 12.95
C PRO A 97 7.00 3.82 12.51
N TYR A 98 5.84 4.31 12.95
CA TYR A 98 5.52 5.73 12.81
C TYR A 98 6.55 6.58 13.54
N GLN A 99 6.94 7.68 12.91
CA GLN A 99 7.94 8.60 13.41
C GLN A 99 7.24 9.78 14.08
N TYR A 100 7.74 10.13 15.26
CA TYR A 100 7.22 11.23 16.06
C TYR A 100 8.36 12.04 16.65
N LEU A 101 8.19 13.36 16.69
CA LEU A 101 9.12 14.27 17.34
C LEU A 101 8.35 15.44 17.97
N ASN A 102 8.39 15.55 19.30
CA ASN A 102 7.89 16.73 19.99
C ASN A 102 8.79 17.94 19.69
N ILE A 103 8.28 18.93 18.95
CA ILE A 103 9.06 20.10 18.51
C ILE A 103 9.19 21.11 19.66
N THR A 104 8.22 21.14 20.57
CA THR A 104 8.18 22.09 21.69
C THR A 104 9.31 21.86 22.70
N THR A 105 9.70 20.60 22.93
CA THR A 105 10.72 20.22 23.91
C THR A 105 12.05 19.79 23.28
N THR A 106 12.07 19.46 21.98
CA THR A 106 13.30 18.96 21.34
C THR A 106 14.42 19.99 21.26
N LYS A 107 15.62 19.55 21.62
CA LYS A 107 16.88 20.27 21.38
C LYS A 107 17.43 20.04 19.97
N SER A 108 16.92 19.05 19.25
CA SER A 108 17.42 18.62 17.94
C SER A 108 16.63 19.26 16.79
N LYS A 109 16.62 20.60 16.69
CA LYS A 109 15.87 21.32 15.65
C LYS A 109 16.26 20.95 14.20
N GLY A 110 17.45 20.38 13.99
CA GLY A 110 17.87 19.84 12.69
C GLY A 110 17.11 18.59 12.23
N LYS A 111 16.41 17.89 13.13
CA LYS A 111 15.60 16.71 12.81
C LYS A 111 14.16 17.04 12.42
N VAL A 112 13.71 18.26 12.69
CA VAL A 112 12.36 18.72 12.37
C VAL A 112 12.16 18.66 10.85
N ARG A 113 11.04 18.12 10.40
CA ARG A 113 10.73 18.04 8.97
C ARG A 113 10.53 19.43 8.39
N LYS A 114 10.95 19.64 7.14
CA LYS A 114 10.95 20.95 6.51
C LYS A 114 10.42 20.94 5.09
N ASP A 115 9.72 22.00 4.72
CA ASP A 115 9.20 22.23 3.39
C ASP A 115 10.30 22.55 2.36
N HIS A 116 9.89 22.97 1.16
CA HIS A 116 10.80 23.38 0.09
C HIS A 116 11.61 24.64 0.41
N ASN A 117 11.14 25.50 1.30
CA ASN A 117 11.81 26.70 1.78
C ASN A 117 12.67 26.45 3.03
N LEU A 118 12.81 25.18 3.45
CA LEU A 118 13.51 24.77 4.66
C LEU A 118 12.84 25.27 5.96
N VAL A 119 11.55 25.60 5.89
CA VAL A 119 10.71 26.00 7.02
C VAL A 119 10.10 24.75 7.65
N PRO A 120 10.06 24.65 8.99
CA PRO A 120 9.37 23.55 9.68
C PRO A 120 7.93 23.35 9.18
N LEU A 121 7.54 22.10 8.93
CA LEU A 121 6.17 21.76 8.52
C LEU A 121 5.15 22.04 9.62
N ASN A 122 5.59 21.85 10.86
CA ASN A 122 4.79 21.95 12.07
C ASN A 122 5.54 22.75 13.14
N SER A 123 4.78 23.25 14.11
CA SER A 123 5.28 24.00 15.27
C SER A 123 5.13 23.23 16.59
N ASP A 124 4.21 22.28 16.63
CA ASP A 124 3.84 21.43 17.76
C ASP A 124 4.68 20.15 17.82
N TYR A 125 4.50 19.26 16.84
CA TYR A 125 5.19 18.00 16.70
C TYR A 125 5.23 17.54 15.24
N ASP A 126 6.23 16.74 14.88
CA ASP A 126 6.21 15.99 13.63
C ASP A 126 5.59 14.61 13.86
N LEU A 127 4.77 14.17 12.91
CA LEU A 127 4.19 12.83 12.84
C LEU A 127 4.15 12.37 11.38
N TYR A 128 4.77 11.23 11.08
CA TYR A 128 4.87 10.72 9.71
C TYR A 128 5.19 9.21 9.62
N SER A 129 4.94 8.62 8.46
CA SER A 129 5.45 7.31 8.04
C SER A 129 6.62 7.49 7.07
N LEU A 130 7.58 6.55 7.11
CA LEU A 130 8.74 6.51 6.21
C LEU A 130 8.41 6.06 4.78
N GLY A 131 7.13 5.80 4.49
CA GLY A 131 6.71 5.34 3.18
C GLY A 131 7.22 3.95 2.83
N LYS A 132 7.22 3.67 1.52
CA LYS A 132 7.51 2.36 0.96
C LYS A 132 9.00 2.04 0.96
N ASP A 133 9.84 3.05 0.76
CA ASP A 133 11.29 2.88 0.66
C ASP A 133 12.01 2.81 2.02
N LYS A 134 11.28 3.15 3.10
CA LYS A 134 11.71 3.13 4.51
C LYS A 134 12.88 4.06 4.81
N GLN A 135 13.12 5.03 3.94
CA GLN A 135 14.15 6.03 4.09
C GLN A 135 13.47 7.37 4.28
N SER A 136 14.11 8.27 5.01
CA SER A 136 13.57 9.61 5.20
C SER A 136 14.66 10.55 5.68
N VAL A 137 14.55 11.82 5.28
CA VAL A 137 15.34 12.93 5.79
C VAL A 137 14.44 14.12 6.09
N SER A 138 14.97 15.11 6.82
CA SER A 138 14.19 16.26 7.28
C SER A 138 13.55 17.08 6.13
N PRO A 139 14.29 17.52 5.09
CA PRO A 139 13.68 18.28 4.00
C PRO A 139 12.85 17.41 3.05
N LEU A 140 11.60 17.79 2.79
CA LEU A 140 10.71 17.10 1.84
C LEU A 140 11.20 17.15 0.39
N THR A 141 12.12 18.07 0.06
CA THR A 141 12.69 18.17 -1.30
C THR A 141 13.58 16.98 -1.64
N ALA A 142 14.11 16.27 -0.65
CA ALA A 142 14.97 15.12 -0.85
C ALA A 142 14.18 13.95 -1.45
N LYS A 143 14.79 13.24 -2.41
CA LYS A 143 14.15 12.11 -3.09
C LYS A 143 13.66 11.03 -2.11
N ALA A 144 14.44 10.76 -1.07
CA ALA A 144 14.14 9.78 -0.02
C ALA A 144 13.02 10.21 0.93
N SER A 145 12.39 11.38 0.73
CA SER A 145 11.26 11.82 1.56
C SER A 145 10.00 12.08 0.77
N LYS A 146 9.99 11.76 -0.53
CA LYS A 146 8.84 12.04 -1.41
C LYS A 146 7.69 11.05 -1.20
N ASP A 147 7.98 9.83 -0.78
CA ASP A 147 6.98 8.79 -0.48
C ASP A 147 6.57 8.73 0.99
N ASP A 148 7.17 9.57 1.84
CA ASP A 148 6.73 9.76 3.23
C ASP A 148 5.25 10.17 3.25
N ILE A 149 4.50 9.65 4.24
CA ILE A 149 3.16 10.14 4.55
C ILE A 149 3.28 11.03 5.77
N ILE A 150 2.95 12.31 5.63
CA ILE A 150 3.26 13.35 6.61
C ILE A 150 1.99 14.02 7.12
N ARG A 151 2.02 14.43 8.40
CA ARG A 151 1.20 15.51 8.94
C ARG A 151 1.95 16.84 8.75
N ALA A 152 1.28 17.87 8.23
CA ALA A 152 1.85 19.20 8.03
C ALA A 152 0.84 20.30 8.36
N ASN A 153 1.32 21.55 8.43
CA ASN A 153 0.52 22.73 8.78
C ASN A 153 -0.21 22.59 10.13
N ASN A 154 0.43 21.96 11.12
CA ASN A 154 -0.17 21.66 12.43
C ASN A 154 -1.51 20.89 12.32
N GLY A 155 -1.62 19.96 11.36
CA GLY A 155 -2.79 19.07 11.23
C GLY A 155 -3.71 19.39 10.05
N ASP A 156 -3.60 20.56 9.43
CA ASP A 156 -4.44 20.93 8.27
C ASP A 156 -4.15 20.07 7.02
N PHE A 157 -3.02 19.36 6.98
CA PHE A 157 -2.67 18.45 5.91
C PHE A 157 -2.18 17.10 6.44
N VAL A 158 -2.77 16.02 5.90
CA VAL A 158 -2.25 14.65 6.03
C VAL A 158 -2.19 14.00 4.65
N GLY A 159 -0.98 13.72 4.17
CA GLY A 159 -0.81 13.35 2.77
C GLY A 159 0.57 12.83 2.39
N LEU A 160 0.73 12.49 1.12
CA LEU A 160 2.05 12.20 0.55
C LEU A 160 2.89 13.47 0.62
N ALA A 161 4.14 13.37 1.04
CA ALA A 161 5.08 14.48 1.07
C ALA A 161 5.30 15.11 -0.32
N LEU A 162 5.18 14.33 -1.40
CA LEU A 162 5.22 14.84 -2.78
C LEU A 162 4.03 15.76 -3.13
N GLU A 163 2.90 15.64 -2.42
CA GLU A 163 1.66 16.40 -2.66
C GLU A 163 1.60 17.71 -1.85
N TYR A 164 2.58 17.95 -0.97
CA TYR A 164 2.67 19.14 -0.11
C TYR A 164 3.65 20.17 -0.67
#